data_AF-X1C399-F1
#
_entry.id   AF-X1C399-F1
#
_cell.length_a   1.000
_cell.length_b   1.000
_cell.length_c   1.000
_cell.angle_alpha   90.00
_cell.angle_beta   90.00
_cell.angle_gamma   90.00
#
_symmetry.space_group_name_H-M   'P 1'
#
loop_
_entity.id
_entity.type
_entity.pdbx_description
1 polymer ?
#
loop_
_entity_poly.entity_id
_entity_poly.type
_entity_poly.pdbx_seq_one_letter_code
_entity_poly.pdbx_strand_id
1 'polypeptide(L)'
;MRNDPDPQAGSKIINKNIKKLWKINFESAKGAYDIYVLFIEQGLKLLKDKGILGYITPNKYLSSPYGLALRNYISENYTLKEIVDISGQSVFEDPSVYPIITFITNELINERRRNMYKSPKIIVAKIALRLEGFLDDKGEYSSINTNCIYSPN
;
A
#
# COMPACT_ATOMS: atom_id res chain seq x y z
N MET A 1 -12.11 23.77 29.62
CA MET A 1 -12.81 23.26 28.43
C MET A 1 -12.01 23.71 27.22
N ARG A 2 -11.17 22.83 26.66
CA ARG A 2 -10.43 23.11 25.42
C ARG A 2 -11.39 22.81 24.27
N ASN A 3 -11.69 23.83 23.47
CA ASN A 3 -12.42 23.68 22.22
C ASN A 3 -11.44 23.15 21.18
N ASP A 4 -11.30 21.84 21.09
CA ASP A 4 -10.65 21.24 19.94
C ASP A 4 -11.57 21.42 18.72
N PRO A 5 -11.06 21.94 17.60
CA PRO A 5 -11.88 22.12 16.40
C PRO A 5 -12.34 20.77 15.86
N ASP A 6 -13.64 20.65 15.61
CA ASP A 6 -14.30 19.50 15.00
C ASP A 6 -13.52 18.99 13.74
N PRO A 7 -13.09 17.72 13.71
CA PRO A 7 -12.36 17.13 12.57
C PRO A 7 -13.11 17.21 11.23
N GLN A 8 -14.41 17.52 11.23
CA GLN A 8 -15.22 17.70 10.03
C GLN A 8 -14.97 19.04 9.30
N ALA A 9 -14.21 19.98 9.88
CA ALA A 9 -13.97 21.31 9.31
C ALA A 9 -13.20 21.28 7.97
N GLY A 10 -12.43 20.23 7.67
CA GLY A 10 -11.65 20.10 6.43
C GLY A 10 -12.50 19.94 5.15
N SER A 11 -13.78 19.54 5.28
CA SER A 11 -14.64 19.28 4.13
C SER A 11 -15.25 20.53 3.48
N LYS A 12 -15.17 21.70 4.13
CA LYS A 12 -15.84 22.94 3.67
C LYS A 12 -15.01 23.83 2.72
N ILE A 13 -13.72 23.55 2.49
CA ILE A 13 -12.83 24.46 1.74
C ILE A 13 -12.50 23.95 0.32
N ILE A 14 -12.74 22.67 0.01
CA ILE A 14 -12.37 22.11 -1.31
C ILE A 14 -13.50 22.33 -2.32
N ASN A 15 -13.26 23.23 -3.29
CA ASN A 15 -14.17 23.55 -4.38
C ASN A 15 -14.61 22.29 -5.15
N LYS A 16 -15.91 22.17 -5.44
CA LYS A 16 -16.51 21.07 -6.23
C LYS A 16 -15.81 20.87 -7.59
N ASN A 17 -15.36 21.95 -8.22
CA ASN A 17 -14.61 21.90 -9.47
C ASN A 17 -13.26 21.20 -9.32
N ILE A 18 -12.54 21.45 -8.21
CA ILE A 18 -11.27 20.80 -7.91
C ILE A 18 -11.48 19.29 -7.70
N LYS A 19 -12.51 18.89 -6.95
CA LYS A 19 -12.85 17.46 -6.77
C LYS A 19 -13.14 16.77 -8.11
N LYS A 20 -13.79 17.47 -9.05
CA LYS A 20 -14.04 16.95 -10.40
C LYS A 20 -12.73 16.77 -11.17
N LEU A 21 -11.82 17.74 -11.10
CA LEU A 21 -10.50 17.64 -11.73
C LEU A 21 -9.69 16.46 -11.17
N TRP A 22 -9.71 16.24 -9.86
CA TRP A 22 -9.00 15.10 -9.26
C TRP A 22 -9.52 13.76 -9.77
N LYS A 23 -10.84 13.60 -9.91
CA LYS A 23 -11.44 12.38 -10.48
C LYS A 23 -11.07 12.12 -11.93
N ILE A 24 -10.63 13.15 -12.66
CA ILE A 24 -10.18 13.04 -14.06
C ILE A 24 -8.68 12.73 -14.11
N ASN A 25 -7.88 13.36 -13.25
CA ASN A 25 -6.42 13.34 -13.34
C ASN A 25 -5.74 12.23 -12.53
N PHE A 26 -6.48 11.57 -11.63
CA PHE A 26 -5.96 10.54 -10.74
C PHE A 26 -6.74 9.24 -10.88
N GLU A 27 -6.02 8.15 -11.10
CA GLU A 27 -6.62 6.81 -11.21
C GLU A 27 -7.19 6.34 -9.86
N SER A 28 -6.51 6.69 -8.78
CA SER A 28 -6.91 6.37 -7.41
C SER A 28 -8.14 7.15 -6.92
N ALA A 29 -8.57 8.20 -7.62
CA ALA A 29 -9.68 9.07 -7.24
C ALA A 29 -11.07 8.46 -7.54
N LYS A 30 -11.36 7.27 -7.00
CA LYS A 30 -12.66 6.59 -7.17
C LYS A 30 -13.50 6.63 -5.88
N GLY A 31 -14.81 6.81 -6.03
CA GLY A 31 -15.74 6.84 -4.90
C GLY A 31 -15.50 8.01 -3.92
N ALA A 32 -15.69 7.74 -2.63
CA ALA A 32 -15.35 8.63 -1.51
C ALA A 32 -13.98 8.23 -0.97
N TYR A 33 -12.95 8.98 -1.37
CA TYR A 33 -11.56 8.75 -0.99
C TYR A 33 -11.05 9.88 -0.09
N ASP A 34 -10.03 9.56 0.71
CA ASP A 34 -9.30 10.55 1.50
C ASP A 34 -8.19 11.18 0.65
N ILE A 35 -7.88 12.46 0.90
CA ILE A 35 -6.96 13.23 0.04
C ILE A 35 -5.55 12.63 -0.04
N TYR A 36 -5.06 11.99 1.03
CA TYR A 36 -3.73 11.38 1.07
C TYR A 36 -3.54 10.29 0.01
N VAL A 37 -4.63 9.68 -0.48
CA VAL A 37 -4.60 8.72 -1.59
C VAL A 37 -4.05 9.38 -2.86
N LEU A 38 -4.45 10.63 -3.13
CA LEU A 38 -3.97 11.39 -4.28
C LEU A 38 -2.50 11.79 -4.12
N PHE A 39 -2.06 12.08 -2.89
CA PHE A 39 -0.65 12.38 -2.61
C PHE A 39 0.24 11.17 -2.86
N ILE A 40 -0.22 9.94 -2.53
CA ILE A 40 0.52 8.71 -2.84
C ILE A 40 0.69 8.60 -4.35
N GLU A 41 -0.41 8.66 -5.13
CA GLU A 41 -0.33 8.57 -6.59
C GLU A 41 0.54 9.69 -7.19
N GLN A 42 0.41 10.93 -6.72
CA GLN A 42 1.23 12.04 -7.21
C GLN A 42 2.71 11.84 -6.90
N GLY A 43 3.04 11.36 -5.69
CA GLY A 43 4.42 11.07 -5.28
C GLY A 43 5.03 9.97 -6.15
N LEU A 44 4.26 8.94 -6.49
CA LEU A 44 4.66 7.86 -7.38
C LEU A 44 4.91 8.34 -8.81
N LYS A 45 4.06 9.23 -9.34
CA LYS A 45 4.25 9.86 -10.67
C LYS A 45 5.53 10.69 -10.77
N LEU A 46 5.98 11.26 -9.65
CA LEU A 46 7.20 12.08 -9.57
C LEU A 46 8.45 11.26 -9.28
N LEU A 47 8.32 9.97 -8.99
CA LEU A 47 9.41 9.10 -8.55
C LEU A 47 10.30 8.73 -9.74
N LYS A 48 11.61 8.99 -9.62
CA LYS A 48 12.60 8.56 -10.64
C LYS A 48 12.65 7.03 -10.75
N ASP A 49 13.17 6.52 -11.86
CA ASP A 49 13.48 5.09 -12.01
C ASP A 49 14.28 4.58 -10.81
N LYS A 50 13.86 3.45 -10.24
CA LYS A 50 14.38 2.83 -9.01
C LYS A 50 14.31 3.69 -7.73
N GLY A 51 13.65 4.84 -7.79
CA GLY A 51 13.38 5.67 -6.62
C GLY A 51 12.41 4.98 -5.67
N ILE A 52 12.46 5.35 -4.38
CA ILE A 52 11.59 4.81 -3.33
C ILE A 52 10.78 5.96 -2.72
N LEU A 53 9.46 5.79 -2.68
CA LEU A 53 8.53 6.62 -1.95
C LEU A 53 8.27 5.98 -0.59
N GLY A 54 8.40 6.76 0.49
CA GLY A 54 8.06 6.34 1.85
C GLY A 54 7.11 7.36 2.49
N TYR A 55 5.87 6.95 2.79
CA TYR A 55 4.87 7.82 3.44
C TYR A 55 4.30 7.19 4.70
N ILE A 56 3.98 8.05 5.67
CA ILE A 56 3.19 7.71 6.85
C ILE A 56 1.73 8.05 6.55
N THR A 57 0.85 7.06 6.60
CA THR A 57 -0.59 7.24 6.28
C THR A 57 -1.46 6.36 7.17
N PRO A 58 -2.77 6.63 7.29
CA PRO A 58 -3.71 5.71 7.92
C PRO A 58 -3.79 4.40 7.12
N ASN A 59 -3.91 3.26 7.81
CA ASN A 59 -3.98 1.93 7.19
C ASN A 59 -5.27 1.66 6.38
N LYS A 60 -6.27 2.53 6.48
CA LYS A 60 -7.63 2.29 5.97
C LYS A 60 -7.68 2.00 4.47
N TYR A 61 -6.76 2.53 3.66
CA TYR A 61 -6.71 2.25 2.23
C TYR A 61 -6.26 0.81 1.90
N LEU A 62 -5.71 0.05 2.85
CA LEU A 62 -5.31 -1.35 2.65
C LEU A 62 -6.52 -2.28 2.53
N SER A 63 -7.60 -2.01 3.28
CA SER A 63 -8.77 -2.91 3.37
C SER A 63 -10.06 -2.28 2.83
N SER A 64 -10.18 -0.96 2.84
CA SER A 64 -11.42 -0.30 2.43
C SER A 64 -11.70 -0.43 0.92
N PRO A 65 -12.98 -0.36 0.50
CA PRO A 65 -13.35 -0.32 -0.90
C PRO A 65 -12.80 0.91 -1.64
N TYR A 66 -12.71 2.08 -0.99
CA TYR A 66 -12.17 3.28 -1.65
C TYR A 66 -10.69 3.15 -1.99
N GLY A 67 -9.94 2.35 -1.21
CA GLY A 67 -8.53 2.10 -1.45
C GLY A 67 -8.25 1.18 -2.65
N LEU A 68 -9.26 0.48 -3.18
CA LEU A 68 -9.09 -0.51 -4.25
C LEU A 68 -8.42 0.09 -5.49
N ALA A 69 -8.84 1.28 -5.91
CA ALA A 69 -8.28 1.95 -7.08
C ALA A 69 -6.78 2.28 -6.90
N LEU A 70 -6.39 2.72 -5.70
CA LEU A 70 -4.98 2.96 -5.37
C LEU A 70 -4.18 1.65 -5.35
N ARG A 71 -4.72 0.58 -4.74
CA ARG A 71 -4.05 -0.73 -4.68
C ARG A 71 -3.80 -1.29 -6.08
N ASN A 72 -4.79 -1.21 -6.96
CA ASN A 72 -4.65 -1.63 -8.36
C ASN A 72 -3.60 -0.78 -9.08
N TYR A 73 -3.69 0.55 -8.96
CA TYR A 73 -2.72 1.47 -9.56
C TYR A 73 -1.28 1.16 -9.15
N ILE A 74 -1.04 0.90 -7.85
CA ILE A 74 0.28 0.50 -7.35
C ILE A 74 0.68 -0.85 -7.93
N SER A 75 -0.19 -1.86 -7.91
CA SER A 75 0.14 -3.22 -8.36
C SER A 75 0.45 -3.34 -9.86
N GLU A 76 -0.13 -2.46 -10.66
CA GLU A 76 0.03 -2.45 -12.12
C GLU A 76 1.30 -1.68 -12.55
N ASN A 77 1.65 -0.62 -11.83
CA ASN A 77 2.65 0.35 -12.28
C ASN A 77 3.92 0.41 -11.41
N TYR A 78 3.87 -0.12 -10.17
CA TYR A 78 4.93 0.00 -9.18
C TYR A 78 5.13 -1.31 -8.41
N THR A 79 6.07 -1.31 -7.45
CA THR A 79 6.30 -2.45 -6.55
C THR A 79 6.18 -2.01 -5.10
N LEU A 80 5.22 -2.59 -4.37
CA LEU A 80 5.15 -2.48 -2.92
C LEU A 80 6.34 -3.21 -2.29
N LYS A 81 7.17 -2.47 -1.54
CA LYS A 81 8.37 -3.03 -0.89
C LYS A 81 8.07 -3.52 0.52
N GLU A 82 7.40 -2.68 1.29
CA GLU A 82 7.20 -2.92 2.71
C GLU A 82 6.05 -2.07 3.26
N ILE A 83 5.36 -2.61 4.25
CA ILE A 83 4.40 -1.90 5.08
C ILE A 83 4.81 -2.15 6.53
N VAL A 84 5.06 -1.08 7.27
CA VAL A 84 5.40 -1.13 8.70
C VAL A 84 4.22 -0.60 9.49
N ASP A 85 3.63 -1.45 10.33
CA ASP A 85 2.57 -1.03 11.24
C ASP A 85 3.17 -0.39 12.50
N ILE A 86 2.88 0.90 12.68
CA ILE A 86 3.31 1.69 13.84
C ILE A 86 2.11 2.14 14.69
N SER A 87 0.93 1.56 14.45
CA SER A 87 -0.30 1.94 15.18
C SER A 87 -0.27 1.61 16.66
N GLY A 88 0.51 0.60 17.06
CA GLY A 88 0.76 0.26 18.46
C GLY A 88 1.78 1.16 19.16
N GLN A 89 2.39 2.11 18.45
CA GLN A 89 3.40 3.02 18.99
C GLN A 89 2.78 4.38 19.30
N SER A 90 3.17 5.00 20.42
CA SER A 90 2.72 6.35 20.81
C SER A 90 3.47 7.44 20.04
N VAL A 91 3.42 7.39 18.71
CA VAL A 91 4.12 8.35 17.81
C VAL A 91 3.30 9.62 17.61
N PHE A 92 1.97 9.51 17.65
CA PHE A 92 1.03 10.62 17.50
C PHE A 92 0.15 10.74 18.73
N GLU A 93 -0.25 11.96 19.08
CA GLU A 93 -1.12 12.24 20.23
C GLU A 93 -2.54 11.67 20.05
N ASP A 94 -2.97 11.47 18.80
CA ASP A 94 -4.27 10.89 18.46
C ASP A 94 -4.17 9.37 18.22
N PRO A 95 -4.69 8.53 19.13
CA PRO A 95 -4.65 7.07 19.00
C PRO A 95 -5.58 6.52 17.91
N SER A 96 -6.43 7.34 17.27
CA SER A 96 -7.45 6.87 16.34
C SER A 96 -6.99 6.65 14.89
N VAL A 97 -5.74 6.99 14.56
CA VAL A 97 -5.29 7.12 13.16
C VAL A 97 -4.67 5.85 12.56
N TYR A 98 -4.44 4.79 13.34
CA TYR A 98 -3.79 3.54 12.92
C TYR A 98 -2.68 3.73 11.85
N PRO A 99 -1.62 4.48 12.19
CA PRO A 99 -0.57 4.85 11.24
C PRO A 99 0.24 3.66 10.75
N ILE A 100 0.54 3.66 9.46
CA ILE A 100 1.47 2.75 8.80
C ILE A 100 2.50 3.54 8.00
N ILE A 101 3.71 2.99 7.87
CA ILE A 101 4.71 3.46 6.92
C ILE A 101 4.67 2.55 5.70
N THR A 102 4.46 3.12 4.52
CA THR A 102 4.42 2.36 3.27
C THR A 102 5.58 2.75 2.38
N PHE A 103 6.35 1.75 1.93
CA PHE A 103 7.45 1.90 0.99
C PHE A 103 7.09 1.31 -0.37
N ILE A 104 7.17 2.12 -1.43
CA ILE A 104 6.87 1.73 -2.81
C ILE A 104 8.01 2.17 -3.71
N THR A 105 8.47 1.31 -4.60
CA THR A 105 9.55 1.63 -5.55
C THR A 105 9.04 1.73 -6.98
N ASN A 106 9.65 2.64 -7.76
CA ASN A 106 9.53 2.69 -9.22
C ASN A 106 10.55 1.74 -9.85
N GLU A 107 10.51 0.47 -9.43
CA GLU A 107 11.27 -0.63 -9.99
C GLU A 107 10.34 -1.84 -10.04
N LEU A 108 9.95 -2.25 -11.24
CA LEU A 108 9.08 -3.41 -11.40
C LEU A 108 9.83 -4.71 -11.10
N ILE A 109 9.15 -5.63 -10.43
CA ILE A 109 9.65 -7.00 -10.25
C ILE A 109 9.83 -7.63 -11.64
N ASN A 110 11.01 -8.20 -11.89
CA ASN A 110 11.25 -8.90 -13.15
C ASN A 110 10.25 -10.07 -13.36
N GLU A 111 9.99 -10.43 -14.63
CA GLU A 111 8.99 -11.44 -14.97
C GLU A 111 9.26 -12.79 -14.31
N ARG A 112 10.54 -13.19 -14.22
CA ARG A 112 10.93 -14.44 -13.55
C ARG A 112 10.44 -14.50 -12.10
N ARG A 113 10.64 -13.43 -11.33
CA ARG A 113 10.16 -13.35 -9.94
C ARG A 113 8.64 -13.27 -9.88
N ARG A 114 7.97 -12.54 -10.79
CA ARG A 114 6.50 -12.52 -10.84
C ARG A 114 5.91 -13.90 -11.14
N ASN A 115 6.48 -14.62 -12.10
CA ASN A 115 6.07 -15.99 -12.44
C ASN A 115 6.36 -16.94 -11.30
N MET A 116 7.51 -16.78 -10.65
CA MET A 116 7.83 -17.48 -9.41
C MET A 116 6.72 -17.23 -8.39
N TYR A 117 6.33 -16.01 -8.05
CA TYR A 117 5.32 -15.78 -7.00
C TYR A 117 3.94 -16.37 -7.32
N LYS A 118 3.59 -16.51 -8.60
CA LYS A 118 2.31 -17.06 -9.07
C LYS A 118 2.30 -18.58 -9.28
N SER A 119 3.44 -19.25 -9.25
CA SER A 119 3.50 -20.70 -9.44
C SER A 119 3.12 -21.46 -8.16
N PRO A 120 2.90 -22.78 -8.22
CA PRO A 120 2.95 -23.61 -7.03
C PRO A 120 4.33 -23.49 -6.33
N LYS A 121 4.36 -23.46 -5.00
CA LYS A 121 5.60 -23.39 -4.20
C LYS A 121 5.41 -23.85 -2.76
N ILE A 122 6.53 -24.10 -2.09
CA ILE A 122 6.57 -24.23 -0.63
C ILE A 122 7.08 -22.90 -0.06
N ILE A 123 6.25 -22.21 0.72
CA ILE A 123 6.64 -21.04 1.51
C ILE A 123 7.30 -21.55 2.80
N VAL A 124 8.45 -21.00 3.18
CA VAL A 124 9.20 -21.44 4.37
C VAL A 124 9.45 -20.29 5.33
N ALA A 125 9.30 -20.55 6.63
CA ALA A 125 9.63 -19.59 7.67
C ALA A 125 11.17 -19.48 7.83
N LYS A 126 11.73 -18.27 7.62
CA LYS A 126 13.19 -18.03 7.66
C LYS A 126 13.76 -17.82 9.07
N ILE A 127 12.90 -17.49 10.04
CA ILE A 127 13.28 -17.11 11.42
C ILE A 127 12.25 -17.71 12.39
N ALA A 128 12.04 -19.02 12.31
CA ALA A 128 11.17 -19.74 13.22
C ALA A 128 12.02 -20.64 14.14
N LEU A 129 11.54 -20.88 15.36
CA LEU A 129 12.17 -21.80 16.32
C LEU A 129 12.17 -23.25 15.81
N ARG A 130 11.34 -23.55 14.80
CA ARG A 130 11.22 -24.85 14.13
C ARG A 130 11.05 -24.63 12.64
N LEU A 131 11.47 -25.59 11.82
CA LEU A 131 11.22 -25.55 10.39
C LEU A 131 9.73 -25.71 10.13
N GLU A 132 9.11 -24.66 9.62
CA GLU A 132 7.71 -24.66 9.21
C GLU A 132 7.61 -24.23 7.75
N GLY A 133 6.76 -24.93 7.00
CA GLY A 133 6.50 -24.65 5.61
C GLY A 133 5.04 -24.86 5.27
N PHE A 134 4.57 -24.09 4.30
CA PHE A 134 3.20 -24.14 3.78
C PHE A 134 3.26 -24.37 2.27
N LEU A 135 2.52 -25.36 1.78
CA LEU A 135 2.36 -25.59 0.35
C LEU A 135 1.32 -24.60 -0.18
N ASP A 136 1.79 -23.66 -1.00
CA ASP A 136 0.97 -22.77 -1.80
C ASP A 136 0.82 -23.40 -3.19
N ASP A 137 -0.15 -24.29 -3.33
CA ASP A 137 -0.44 -25.05 -4.56
C ASP A 137 -1.02 -24.17 -5.68
N LYS A 138 -1.65 -23.04 -5.30
CA LYS A 138 -2.30 -22.10 -6.23
C LYS A 138 -1.47 -20.85 -6.54
N GLY A 139 -0.38 -20.60 -5.80
CA GLY A 139 0.46 -19.41 -5.96
C GLY A 139 -0.21 -18.12 -5.46
N GLU A 140 -1.00 -18.21 -4.39
CA GLU A 140 -1.83 -17.13 -3.86
C GLU A 140 -1.15 -16.32 -2.73
N TYR A 141 -0.16 -16.89 -2.03
CA TYR A 141 0.25 -16.38 -0.70
C TYR A 141 1.66 -15.75 -0.66
N SER A 142 2.39 -15.74 -1.78
CA SER A 142 3.77 -15.28 -1.80
C SER A 142 3.91 -13.80 -2.21
N SER A 143 4.67 -13.04 -1.42
CA SER A 143 5.09 -11.66 -1.70
C SER A 143 6.57 -11.56 -2.10
N ILE A 144 7.01 -10.36 -2.49
CA ILE A 144 8.38 -10.10 -2.97
C ILE A 144 9.49 -10.56 -2.01
N ASN A 145 9.23 -10.58 -0.70
CA ASN A 145 10.20 -10.94 0.33
C ASN A 145 9.90 -12.31 0.98
N THR A 146 8.99 -13.09 0.40
CA THR A 146 8.67 -14.42 0.91
C THR A 146 9.76 -15.41 0.53
N ASN A 147 10.26 -16.15 1.51
CA ASN A 147 11.19 -17.24 1.24
C ASN A 147 10.38 -18.43 0.76
N CYS A 148 10.66 -18.90 -0.44
CA CYS A 148 9.96 -20.02 -1.02
C CYS A 148 10.88 -20.91 -1.84
N ILE A 149 10.53 -22.18 -1.91
CA ILE A 149 11.12 -23.17 -2.81
C ILE A 149 10.13 -23.39 -3.94
N TYR A 150 10.58 -23.27 -5.18
CA TYR A 150 9.78 -23.52 -6.37
C TYR A 150 10.60 -24.30 -7.40
N SER A 151 9.93 -25.12 -8.21
CA SER A 151 10.53 -25.70 -9.41
C SER A 151 10.16 -24.82 -10.61
N PRO A 152 11.12 -24.21 -11.32
CA PRO A 152 10.83 -23.67 -12.64
C PRO A 152 10.48 -24.83 -13.58
N ASN A 153 9.39 -24.67 -14.33
CA ASN A 153 9.13 -25.51 -15.51
C ASN A 153 10.04 -25.08 -16.67
#